data_AF-A0A1F6FY87-F1
#
_entry.id   AF-A0A1F6FY87-F1
#
_cell.length_a   1.000
_cell.length_b   1.000
_cell.length_c   1.000
_cell.angle_alpha   90.00
_cell.angle_beta   90.00
_cell.angle_gamma   90.00
#
_symmetry.space_group_name_H-M   'P 1'
#
loop_
_entity.id
_entity.type
_entity.pdbx_description
1 polymer ?
#
loop_
_entity_poly.entity_id
_entity_poly.type
_entity_poly.pdbx_seq_one_letter_code
_entity_poly.pdbx_strand_id
1 'polypeptide(L)'
;MPIFSAYIYGLVILFGLQVGIINPAFFGWAIGGTMLFNFIFVWLAARAKWNANFWNFLISPFLFLLAGFLFLGFSNNIIIREGIVLFLAVGSAAFTQQLIILTFHKYQYKNHSLSTISKILNTTTVFFWFSGMFSLHALIKMPFWMILGTTTAVIYLLTYQFFIINKIKSTASLWFVPVITLTTAELFWAVSWLPNLADAKAALVTGVYYFLTGLAQHFLNATLNKKTYWRYGVAVTVLWLTILLTARWS
;
A
#
# COMPACT_ATOMS: atom_id res chain seq x y z
N MET A 1 11.64 -23.37 1.77
CA MET A 1 11.79 -22.55 0.55
C MET A 1 13.07 -21.73 0.69
N PRO A 2 13.98 -21.73 -0.31
CA PRO A 2 15.24 -21.01 -0.22
C PRO A 2 15.03 -19.49 -0.30
N ILE A 3 15.84 -18.70 0.40
CA ILE A 3 15.74 -17.23 0.41
C ILE A 3 15.91 -16.65 -1.01
N PHE A 4 16.75 -17.27 -1.84
CA PHE A 4 16.99 -16.85 -3.21
C PHE A 4 15.73 -16.80 -4.09
N SER A 5 14.70 -17.60 -3.76
CA SER A 5 13.43 -17.60 -4.49
C SER A 5 12.70 -16.25 -4.45
N ALA A 6 12.93 -15.42 -3.43
CA ALA A 6 12.37 -14.06 -3.36
C ALA A 6 12.92 -13.15 -4.47
N TYR A 7 14.17 -13.34 -4.89
CA TYR A 7 14.77 -12.57 -6.00
C TYR A 7 14.21 -13.03 -7.34
N ILE A 8 14.04 -14.34 -7.53
CA ILE A 8 13.36 -14.88 -8.72
C ILE A 8 11.95 -14.30 -8.83
N TYR A 9 11.22 -14.26 -7.71
CA TYR A 9 9.90 -13.64 -7.64
C TYR A 9 9.93 -12.16 -8.04
N GLY A 10 10.90 -11.39 -7.55
CA GLY A 10 11.09 -10.00 -7.96
C GLY A 10 11.33 -9.83 -9.45
N LEU A 11 12.15 -10.70 -10.07
CA LEU A 11 12.41 -10.68 -11.51
C LEU A 11 11.16 -11.00 -12.34
N VAL A 12 10.35 -11.98 -11.90
CA VAL A 12 9.10 -12.31 -12.60
C VAL A 12 8.10 -11.15 -12.50
N ILE A 13 8.00 -10.48 -11.36
CA ILE A 13 7.18 -9.28 -11.22
C ILE A 13 7.68 -8.17 -12.14
N LEU A 14 9.00 -7.91 -12.15
CA LEU A 14 9.59 -6.90 -13.01
C LEU A 14 9.24 -7.18 -14.47
N PHE A 15 9.42 -8.42 -14.93
CA PHE A 15 9.07 -8.82 -16.29
C PHE A 15 7.59 -8.58 -16.59
N GLY A 16 6.69 -9.01 -15.70
CA GLY A 16 5.26 -8.82 -15.89
C GLY A 16 4.83 -7.35 -15.90
N LEU A 17 5.40 -6.52 -15.02
CA LEU A 17 5.17 -5.07 -15.03
C LEU A 17 5.66 -4.43 -16.34
N GLN A 18 6.85 -4.83 -16.81
CA GLN A 18 7.44 -4.29 -18.04
C GLN A 18 6.63 -4.64 -19.28
N VAL A 19 6.15 -5.88 -19.37
CA VAL A 19 5.29 -6.34 -20.48
C VAL A 19 4.00 -5.51 -20.54
N GLY A 20 3.38 -5.23 -19.38
CA GLY A 20 2.18 -4.38 -19.34
C GLY A 20 2.43 -2.97 -19.84
N ILE A 21 3.61 -2.42 -19.53
CA ILE A 21 3.96 -1.04 -19.91
C ILE A 21 4.33 -0.91 -21.39
N ILE A 22 5.07 -1.86 -21.95
CA ILE A 22 5.55 -1.80 -23.33
C ILE A 22 4.38 -1.96 -24.31
N ASN A 23 3.42 -2.85 -23.99
CA ASN A 23 2.31 -3.14 -24.89
C ASN A 23 0.96 -2.89 -24.20
N PRO A 24 0.28 -1.76 -24.49
CA PRO A 24 -1.00 -1.42 -23.90
C PRO A 24 -2.09 -2.49 -24.08
N ALA A 25 -2.06 -3.24 -25.20
CA ALA A 25 -3.03 -4.31 -25.46
C ALA A 25 -2.85 -5.49 -24.49
N PHE A 26 -1.64 -5.70 -23.98
CA PHE A 26 -1.33 -6.74 -23.01
C PHE A 26 -1.41 -6.26 -21.56
N PHE A 27 -1.72 -5.00 -21.30
CA PHE A 27 -1.74 -4.45 -19.94
C PHE A 27 -2.67 -5.23 -18.99
N GLY A 28 -3.89 -5.56 -19.44
CA GLY A 28 -4.83 -6.37 -18.66
C GLY A 28 -4.32 -7.79 -18.38
N TRP A 29 -3.72 -8.45 -19.37
CA TRP A 29 -3.12 -9.78 -19.22
C TRP A 29 -1.90 -9.77 -18.30
N ALA A 30 -1.08 -8.72 -18.38
CA ALA A 30 0.05 -8.50 -17.50
C ALA A 30 -0.39 -8.34 -16.04
N ILE A 31 -1.45 -7.57 -15.78
CA ILE A 31 -2.07 -7.46 -14.44
C ILE A 31 -2.53 -8.84 -13.98
N GLY A 32 -3.34 -9.54 -14.78
CA GLY A 32 -3.88 -10.86 -14.41
C GLY A 32 -2.78 -11.88 -14.09
N GLY A 33 -1.77 -11.98 -14.97
CA GLY A 33 -0.65 -12.91 -14.82
C GLY A 33 0.21 -12.60 -13.60
N THR A 34 0.57 -11.33 -13.38
CA THR A 34 1.37 -10.93 -12.21
C THR A 34 0.61 -11.09 -10.90
N MET A 35 -0.69 -10.78 -10.86
CA MET A 35 -1.53 -11.01 -9.68
C MET A 35 -1.67 -12.49 -9.35
N LEU A 36 -1.90 -13.33 -10.36
CA LEU A 36 -2.03 -14.77 -10.19
C LEU A 36 -0.70 -15.38 -9.71
N PHE A 37 0.42 -14.97 -10.32
CA PHE A 37 1.75 -15.39 -9.88
C PHE A 37 2.02 -14.94 -8.44
N ASN A 38 1.68 -13.69 -8.10
CA ASN A 38 1.80 -13.18 -6.73
C ASN A 38 1.00 -14.00 -5.72
N PHE A 39 -0.25 -14.32 -6.06
CA PHE A 39 -1.11 -15.16 -5.23
C PHE A 39 -0.49 -16.54 -4.96
N ILE A 40 -0.06 -17.24 -6.02
CA ILE A 40 0.55 -18.56 -5.91
C ILE A 40 1.86 -18.50 -5.12
N PHE A 41 2.68 -17.47 -5.36
CA PHE A 41 3.97 -17.36 -4.71
C PHE A 41 3.84 -17.08 -3.21
N VAL A 42 2.95 -16.17 -2.81
CA VAL A 42 2.65 -15.91 -1.40
C VAL A 42 2.07 -17.17 -0.74
N TRP A 43 1.23 -17.93 -1.44
CA TRP A 43 0.71 -19.21 -0.94
C TRP A 43 1.85 -20.19 -0.65
N LEU A 44 2.78 -20.38 -1.58
CA LEU A 44 3.97 -21.23 -1.37
C LEU A 44 4.85 -20.73 -0.23
N ALA A 45 5.11 -19.43 -0.19
CA ALA A 45 5.94 -18.80 0.83
C ALA A 45 5.30 -18.87 2.23
N ALA A 46 3.97 -18.96 2.31
CA ALA A 46 3.19 -19.18 3.54
C ALA A 46 2.98 -20.67 3.89
N ARG A 47 3.80 -21.59 3.36
CA ARG A 47 3.72 -23.06 3.53
C ARG A 47 2.54 -23.74 2.83
N ALA A 48 1.97 -23.16 1.79
CA ALA A 48 0.92 -23.76 0.98
C ALA A 48 -0.32 -24.19 1.81
N LYS A 49 -0.64 -23.44 2.87
CA LYS A 49 -1.79 -23.70 3.74
C LYS A 49 -2.84 -22.61 3.58
N TRP A 50 -4.08 -23.03 3.36
CA TRP A 50 -5.25 -22.17 3.33
C TRP A 50 -5.71 -21.85 4.76
N ASN A 51 -5.01 -20.93 5.42
CA ASN A 51 -5.33 -20.49 6.78
C ASN A 51 -5.54 -18.97 6.85
N ALA A 52 -6.06 -18.48 7.98
CA ALA A 52 -6.24 -17.05 8.20
C ALA A 52 -4.92 -16.25 8.02
N ASN A 53 -3.78 -16.85 8.39
CA ASN A 53 -2.46 -16.22 8.23
C ASN A 53 -2.09 -15.99 6.76
N PHE A 54 -2.41 -16.94 5.87
CA PHE A 54 -2.19 -16.78 4.43
C PHE A 54 -2.95 -15.56 3.89
N TRP A 55 -4.24 -15.45 4.21
CA TRP A 55 -5.06 -14.30 3.81
C TRP A 55 -4.49 -12.99 4.38
N ASN A 56 -4.09 -12.99 5.65
CA ASN A 56 -3.48 -11.82 6.28
C ASN A 56 -2.15 -11.42 5.63
N PHE A 57 -1.35 -12.36 5.13
CA PHE A 57 -0.10 -12.05 4.44
C PHE A 57 -0.30 -11.65 2.97
N LEU A 58 -1.35 -12.14 2.32
CA LEU A 58 -1.64 -11.85 0.91
C LEU A 58 -2.06 -10.39 0.69
N ILE A 59 -2.80 -9.78 1.63
CA ILE A 59 -3.39 -8.44 1.47
C ILE A 59 -2.34 -7.38 1.04
N SER A 60 -1.20 -7.29 1.72
CA SER A 60 -0.17 -6.26 1.46
C SER A 60 0.45 -6.40 0.06
N PRO A 61 1.09 -7.53 -0.32
CA PRO A 61 1.69 -7.67 -1.64
C PRO A 61 0.66 -7.63 -2.76
N PHE A 62 -0.57 -8.13 -2.53
CA PHE A 62 -1.65 -8.08 -3.53
C PHE A 62 -2.10 -6.65 -3.79
N LEU A 63 -2.48 -5.91 -2.74
CA LEU A 63 -2.94 -4.52 -2.90
C LEU A 63 -1.80 -3.61 -3.34
N PHE A 64 -0.56 -3.86 -2.92
CA PHE A 64 0.61 -3.10 -3.34
C PHE A 64 0.82 -3.17 -4.85
N LEU A 65 0.81 -4.38 -5.43
CA LEU A 65 0.91 -4.53 -6.88
C LEU A 65 -0.33 -3.96 -7.59
N LEU A 66 -1.54 -4.19 -7.06
CA LEU A 66 -2.78 -3.74 -7.70
C LEU A 66 -2.84 -2.20 -7.77
N ALA A 67 -2.52 -1.54 -6.66
CA ALA A 67 -2.40 -0.09 -6.60
C ALA A 67 -1.27 0.41 -7.50
N GLY A 68 -0.14 -0.31 -7.54
CA GLY A 68 0.98 -0.03 -8.43
C GLY A 68 0.58 -0.03 -9.91
N PHE A 69 -0.15 -1.04 -10.38
CA PHE A 69 -0.68 -1.08 -11.74
C PHE A 69 -1.64 0.06 -12.02
N LEU A 70 -2.54 0.32 -11.07
CA LEU A 70 -3.51 1.41 -11.18
C LEU A 70 -2.80 2.77 -11.30
N PHE A 71 -1.72 3.01 -10.57
CA PHE A 71 -0.88 4.20 -10.76
C PHE A 71 -0.16 4.20 -12.12
N LEU A 72 0.49 3.10 -12.49
CA LEU A 72 1.23 2.98 -13.75
C LEU A 72 0.35 3.21 -14.98
N GLY A 73 -0.93 2.81 -14.92
CA GLY A 73 -1.90 3.03 -15.99
C GLY A 73 -2.17 4.51 -16.31
N PHE A 74 -1.90 5.42 -15.37
CA PHE A 74 -2.07 6.87 -15.56
C PHE A 74 -0.76 7.66 -15.59
N SER A 75 0.38 7.00 -15.39
CA SER A 75 1.69 7.65 -15.37
C SER A 75 2.24 7.85 -16.78
N ASN A 76 2.27 9.09 -17.25
CA ASN A 76 2.79 9.43 -18.58
C ASN A 76 4.31 9.61 -18.64
N ASN A 77 4.98 9.92 -17.53
CA ASN A 77 6.43 10.17 -17.53
C ASN A 77 7.21 8.86 -17.45
N ILE A 78 8.06 8.60 -18.45
CA ILE A 78 8.84 7.36 -18.55
C ILE A 78 9.78 7.14 -17.34
N ILE A 79 10.44 8.18 -16.86
CA ILE A 79 11.39 8.07 -15.73
C ILE A 79 10.64 7.66 -14.46
N ILE A 80 9.49 8.30 -14.21
CA ILE A 80 8.64 7.99 -13.06
C ILE A 80 8.12 6.56 -13.17
N ARG A 81 7.67 6.18 -14.37
CA ARG A 81 7.10 4.85 -14.64
C ARG A 81 8.11 3.74 -14.40
N GLU A 82 9.30 3.81 -14.98
CA GLU A 82 10.36 2.79 -14.78
C GLU A 82 10.84 2.78 -13.31
N GLY A 83 10.96 3.95 -12.67
CA GLY A 83 11.29 4.04 -11.25
C GLY A 83 10.26 3.31 -10.36
N ILE A 84 8.97 3.42 -10.69
CA ILE A 84 7.90 2.72 -9.97
C ILE A 84 7.91 1.22 -10.26
N VAL A 85 8.19 0.79 -11.50
CA VAL A 85 8.34 -0.64 -11.82
C VAL A 85 9.42 -1.28 -10.95
N LEU A 86 10.59 -0.64 -10.90
CA LEU A 86 11.70 -1.12 -10.05
C LEU A 86 11.31 -1.12 -8.58
N PHE A 87 10.64 -0.07 -8.11
CA PHE A 87 10.16 0.01 -6.73
C PHE A 87 9.14 -1.09 -6.39
N LEU A 88 8.19 -1.38 -7.28
CA LEU A 88 7.19 -2.44 -7.11
C LEU A 88 7.84 -3.83 -7.07
N ALA A 89 8.81 -4.08 -7.97
CA ALA A 89 9.53 -5.34 -8.02
C ALA A 89 10.39 -5.56 -6.76
N VAL A 90 11.19 -4.57 -6.38
CA VAL A 90 12.07 -4.62 -5.19
C VAL A 90 11.24 -4.68 -3.90
N GLY A 91 10.20 -3.86 -3.78
CA GLY A 91 9.32 -3.83 -2.61
C GLY A 91 8.62 -5.17 -2.39
N SER A 92 8.09 -5.76 -3.46
CA SER A 92 7.46 -7.08 -3.42
C SER A 92 8.49 -8.17 -3.07
N ALA A 93 9.68 -8.15 -3.68
CA ALA A 93 10.74 -9.10 -3.37
C ALA A 93 11.19 -9.01 -1.90
N ALA A 94 11.37 -7.80 -1.37
CA ALA A 94 11.77 -7.57 0.01
C ALA A 94 10.72 -8.09 1.00
N PHE A 95 9.42 -7.87 0.74
CA PHE A 95 8.34 -8.39 1.57
C PHE A 95 8.34 -9.92 1.58
N THR A 96 8.40 -10.53 0.40
CA THR A 96 8.40 -11.98 0.24
C THR A 96 9.64 -12.63 0.86
N GLN A 97 10.80 -11.98 0.77
CA GLN A 97 12.01 -12.42 1.46
C GLN A 97 11.79 -12.50 2.98
N GLN A 98 11.23 -11.45 3.60
CA GLN A 98 10.94 -11.48 5.03
C GLN A 98 9.88 -12.51 5.40
N LEU A 99 8.90 -12.74 4.53
CA LEU A 99 7.88 -13.76 4.73
C LEU A 99 8.47 -15.18 4.69
N ILE A 100 9.40 -15.45 3.77
CA ILE A 100 10.14 -16.71 3.71
C ILE A 100 11.00 -16.90 4.96
N ILE A 101 11.69 -15.84 5.41
CA ILE A 101 12.53 -15.91 6.62
C ILE A 101 11.65 -16.20 7.85
N LEU A 102 10.53 -15.47 8.02
CA LEU A 102 9.55 -15.71 9.09
C LEU A 102 9.07 -17.17 9.11
N THR A 103 8.81 -17.72 7.92
CA THR A 103 8.09 -18.98 7.78
C THR A 103 9.01 -20.20 7.78
N PHE A 104 10.18 -20.13 7.16
CA PHE A 104 11.10 -21.26 6.98
C PHE A 104 12.42 -21.11 7.74
N HIS A 105 12.88 -19.89 8.05
CA HIS A 105 14.17 -19.63 8.69
C HIS A 105 14.00 -18.83 9.99
N LYS A 106 13.16 -19.34 10.90
CA LYS A 106 12.77 -18.63 12.15
C LYS A 106 13.95 -18.12 12.96
N TYR A 107 15.08 -18.84 12.99
CA TYR A 107 16.29 -18.46 13.71
C TYR A 107 17.00 -17.22 13.14
N GLN A 108 16.79 -16.88 11.87
CA GLN A 108 17.35 -15.70 11.22
C GLN A 108 16.38 -14.52 11.21
N TYR A 109 15.17 -14.69 11.76
CA TYR A 109 14.15 -13.65 11.73
C TYR A 109 14.44 -12.55 12.74
N LYS A 110 14.69 -11.35 12.26
CA LYS A 110 14.86 -10.16 13.10
C LYS A 110 13.48 -9.65 13.53
N ASN A 111 13.30 -9.38 14.83
CA ASN A 111 12.05 -8.84 15.35
C ASN A 111 11.65 -7.56 14.58
N HIS A 112 10.36 -7.46 14.22
CA HIS A 112 9.75 -6.35 13.48
C HIS A 112 10.22 -6.12 12.03
N SER A 113 10.98 -7.02 11.41
CA SER A 113 11.40 -6.83 10.01
C SER A 113 10.21 -6.83 9.03
N LEU A 114 9.32 -7.82 9.14
CA LEU A 114 8.13 -7.93 8.28
C LEU A 114 7.16 -6.76 8.50
N SER A 115 6.96 -6.35 9.76
CA SER A 115 6.08 -5.21 10.08
C SER A 115 6.61 -3.90 9.54
N THR A 116 7.93 -3.71 9.52
CA THR A 116 8.55 -2.50 8.98
C THR A 116 8.36 -2.40 7.47
N ILE A 117 8.66 -3.50 6.75
CA ILE A 117 8.47 -3.53 5.29
C ILE A 117 6.98 -3.42 4.94
N SER A 118 6.10 -4.12 5.65
CA SER A 118 4.65 -4.01 5.43
C SER A 118 4.12 -2.59 5.67
N LYS A 119 4.65 -1.85 6.66
CA LYS A 119 4.27 -0.44 6.88
C LYS A 119 4.66 0.45 5.70
N ILE A 120 5.87 0.25 5.16
CA ILE A 120 6.33 0.98 3.97
C ILE A 120 5.43 0.66 2.79
N LEU A 121 5.22 -0.64 2.49
CA LEU A 121 4.38 -1.07 1.38
C LEU A 121 2.96 -0.54 1.53
N ASN A 122 2.31 -0.72 2.68
CA ASN A 122 0.93 -0.26 2.88
C ASN A 122 0.80 1.26 2.72
N THR A 123 1.76 2.06 3.21
CA THR A 123 1.73 3.52 3.03
C THR A 123 1.84 3.89 1.55
N THR A 124 2.72 3.23 0.79
CA THR A 124 2.85 3.45 -0.65
C THR A 124 1.66 2.94 -1.45
N THR A 125 1.06 1.82 -1.04
CA THR A 125 -0.18 1.29 -1.61
C THR A 125 -1.29 2.32 -1.49
N VAL A 126 -1.44 2.96 -0.32
CA VAL A 126 -2.44 4.01 -0.10
C VAL A 126 -2.23 5.17 -1.07
N PHE A 127 -0.99 5.62 -1.25
CA PHE A 127 -0.66 6.67 -2.22
C PHE A 127 -1.03 6.28 -3.66
N PHE A 128 -0.54 5.14 -4.14
CA PHE A 128 -0.83 4.67 -5.50
C PHE A 128 -2.33 4.44 -5.73
N TRP A 129 -3.02 3.88 -4.74
CA TRP A 129 -4.45 3.63 -4.81
C TRP A 129 -5.25 4.92 -4.94
N PHE A 130 -4.98 5.91 -4.08
CA PHE A 130 -5.69 7.19 -4.16
C PHE A 130 -5.37 7.96 -5.44
N SER A 131 -4.11 7.99 -5.87
CA SER A 131 -3.73 8.68 -7.10
C SER A 131 -4.49 8.10 -8.30
N GLY A 132 -4.48 6.79 -8.49
CA GLY A 132 -5.21 6.22 -9.61
C GLY A 132 -6.74 6.26 -9.44
N MET A 133 -7.29 6.27 -8.23
CA MET A 133 -8.74 6.45 -8.01
C MET A 133 -9.19 7.87 -8.35
N PHE A 134 -8.41 8.89 -7.99
CA PHE A 134 -8.66 10.26 -8.44
C PHE A 134 -8.51 10.39 -9.97
N SER A 135 -7.53 9.73 -10.57
CA SER A 135 -7.35 9.69 -12.03
C SER A 135 -8.49 8.96 -12.75
N LEU A 136 -9.00 7.85 -12.21
CA LEU A 136 -10.17 7.14 -12.72
C LEU A 136 -11.41 8.03 -12.71
N HIS A 137 -11.62 8.77 -11.63
CA HIS A 137 -12.73 9.72 -11.55
C HIS A 137 -12.58 10.83 -12.59
N ALA A 138 -11.39 11.42 -12.71
CA ALA A 138 -11.13 12.54 -13.59
C ALA A 138 -11.18 12.17 -15.08
N LEU A 139 -10.62 11.03 -15.47
CA LEU A 139 -10.43 10.63 -16.88
C LEU A 139 -11.56 9.73 -17.38
N ILE A 140 -11.93 8.71 -16.61
CA ILE A 140 -12.94 7.71 -17.02
C ILE A 140 -14.35 8.12 -16.57
N LYS A 141 -14.48 9.21 -15.79
CA LYS A 141 -15.76 9.69 -15.23
C LYS A 141 -16.50 8.61 -14.45
N MET A 142 -15.75 7.72 -13.81
CA MET A 142 -16.33 6.64 -13.00
C MET A 142 -17.15 7.25 -11.85
N PRO A 143 -18.36 6.70 -11.55
CA PRO A 143 -19.25 7.27 -10.54
C PRO A 143 -18.58 7.29 -9.17
N PHE A 144 -18.64 8.45 -8.52
CA PHE A 144 -17.95 8.71 -7.26
C PHE A 144 -18.28 7.68 -6.16
N TRP A 145 -19.54 7.24 -6.08
CA TRP A 145 -19.97 6.24 -5.10
C TRP A 145 -19.27 4.89 -5.22
N MET A 146 -18.95 4.44 -6.46
CA MET A 146 -18.20 3.20 -6.66
C MET A 146 -16.74 3.36 -6.22
N ILE A 147 -16.14 4.52 -6.47
CA ILE A 147 -14.79 4.84 -6.02
C ILE A 147 -14.76 4.95 -4.49
N LEU A 148 -15.73 5.61 -3.88
CA LEU A 148 -15.82 5.73 -2.42
C LEU A 148 -15.96 4.36 -1.75
N GLY A 149 -16.85 3.49 -2.26
CA GLY A 149 -17.02 2.14 -1.74
C GLY A 149 -15.74 1.30 -1.84
N THR A 150 -15.09 1.31 -3.01
CA THR A 150 -13.85 0.54 -3.24
C THR A 150 -12.66 1.07 -2.42
N THR A 151 -12.48 2.39 -2.34
CA THR A 151 -11.44 3.01 -1.50
C THR A 151 -11.64 2.70 -0.02
N THR A 152 -12.87 2.81 0.48
CA THR A 152 -13.21 2.47 1.87
C THR A 152 -12.87 1.00 2.18
N ALA A 153 -13.23 0.08 1.28
CA ALA A 153 -12.92 -1.34 1.45
C ALA A 153 -11.41 -1.62 1.46
N VAL A 154 -10.64 -0.99 0.56
CA VAL A 154 -9.18 -1.16 0.50
C VAL A 154 -8.50 -0.61 1.75
N ILE A 155 -8.91 0.57 2.23
CA ILE A 155 -8.34 1.14 3.46
C ILE A 155 -8.69 0.26 4.67
N TYR A 156 -9.91 -0.25 4.75
CA TYR A 156 -10.30 -1.18 5.80
C TYR A 156 -9.37 -2.41 5.82
N LEU A 157 -9.14 -3.02 4.66
CA LEU A 157 -8.23 -4.17 4.55
C LEU A 157 -6.79 -3.81 4.94
N LEU A 158 -6.26 -2.69 4.49
CA LEU A 158 -4.89 -2.25 4.81
C LEU A 158 -4.72 -1.92 6.29
N THR A 159 -5.69 -1.26 6.93
CA THR A 159 -5.66 -0.95 8.37
C THR A 159 -5.81 -2.21 9.21
N TYR A 160 -6.75 -3.09 8.87
CA TYR A 160 -6.89 -4.40 9.50
C TYR A 160 -5.59 -5.20 9.46
N GLN A 161 -4.99 -5.31 8.26
CA GLN A 161 -3.75 -6.02 8.06
C GLN A 161 -2.58 -5.39 8.82
N PHE A 162 -2.51 -4.05 8.87
CA PHE A 162 -1.49 -3.32 9.61
C PHE A 162 -1.48 -3.71 11.09
N PHE A 163 -2.63 -3.78 11.76
CA PHE A 163 -2.68 -4.17 13.17
C PHE A 163 -2.26 -5.63 13.39
N ILE A 164 -2.67 -6.52 12.49
CA ILE A 164 -2.34 -7.95 12.57
C ILE A 164 -0.84 -8.20 12.40
N ILE A 165 -0.22 -7.63 11.36
CA ILE A 165 1.20 -7.84 11.09
C ILE A 165 2.06 -7.21 12.20
N ASN A 166 1.63 -6.09 12.76
CA ASN A 166 2.28 -5.48 13.93
C ASN A 166 2.05 -6.25 15.25
N LYS A 167 1.24 -7.32 15.24
CA LYS A 167 0.91 -8.16 16.41
C LYS A 167 0.37 -7.36 17.60
N ILE A 168 -0.43 -6.33 17.32
CA ILE A 168 -1.06 -5.53 18.38
C ILE A 168 -2.17 -6.36 19.02
N LYS A 169 -1.96 -6.80 20.26
CA LYS A 169 -2.83 -7.76 20.96
C LYS A 169 -4.11 -7.15 21.56
N SER A 170 -4.24 -5.83 21.53
CA SER A 170 -5.35 -5.15 22.19
C SER A 170 -6.65 -5.35 21.41
N THR A 171 -7.72 -5.78 22.07
CA THR A 171 -9.08 -5.82 21.48
C THR A 171 -9.54 -4.44 21.01
N ALA A 172 -8.98 -3.37 21.60
CA ALA A 172 -9.21 -2.00 21.15
C ALA A 172 -8.72 -1.77 19.71
N SER A 173 -7.76 -2.55 19.18
CA SER A 173 -7.28 -2.39 17.80
C SER A 173 -8.40 -2.56 16.77
N LEU A 174 -9.39 -3.40 17.06
CA LEU A 174 -10.55 -3.62 16.19
C LEU A 174 -11.44 -2.37 16.08
N TRP A 175 -11.51 -1.54 17.13
CA TRP A 175 -12.24 -0.28 17.10
C TRP A 175 -11.49 0.82 16.33
N PHE A 176 -10.16 0.76 16.31
CA PHE A 176 -9.35 1.71 15.52
C PHE A 176 -9.47 1.47 14.01
N VAL A 177 -9.70 0.24 13.55
CA VAL A 177 -9.87 -0.08 12.13
C VAL A 177 -10.99 0.75 11.46
N PRO A 178 -12.26 0.71 11.92
CA PRO A 178 -13.33 1.48 11.31
C PRO A 178 -13.12 2.99 11.49
N VAL A 179 -12.59 3.45 12.62
CA VAL A 179 -12.32 4.88 12.85
C VAL A 179 -11.33 5.42 11.83
N ILE A 180 -10.16 4.77 11.68
CA ILE A 180 -9.16 5.20 10.70
C ILE A 180 -9.74 5.15 9.30
N THR A 181 -10.46 4.08 8.96
CA THR A 181 -11.08 3.91 7.64
C THR A 181 -12.06 5.04 7.32
N LEU A 182 -13.01 5.32 8.23
CA LEU A 182 -14.01 6.37 8.04
C LEU A 182 -13.37 7.75 7.96
N THR A 183 -12.45 8.10 8.87
CA THR A 183 -11.76 9.38 8.82
C THR A 183 -10.99 9.57 7.51
N THR A 184 -10.33 8.53 7.00
CA THR A 184 -9.65 8.62 5.70
C THR A 184 -10.60 8.66 4.52
N ALA A 185 -11.76 8.00 4.59
CA ALA A 185 -12.78 8.05 3.54
C ALA A 185 -13.47 9.43 3.49
N GLU A 186 -13.77 10.02 4.65
CA GLU A 186 -14.26 11.39 4.76
C GLU A 186 -13.25 12.39 4.21
N LEU A 187 -11.96 12.22 4.53
CA LEU A 187 -10.91 13.06 3.97
C LEU A 187 -10.78 12.88 2.45
N PHE A 188 -10.85 11.65 1.95
CA PHE A 188 -10.86 11.37 0.51
C PHE A 188 -12.00 12.10 -0.20
N TRP A 189 -13.19 12.09 0.41
CA TRP A 189 -14.34 12.83 -0.09
C TRP A 189 -14.16 14.34 0.03
N ALA A 190 -13.62 14.87 1.12
CA ALA A 190 -13.36 16.31 1.25
C ALA A 190 -12.33 16.80 0.20
N VAL A 191 -11.26 16.04 0.00
CA VAL A 191 -10.16 16.37 -0.92
C VAL A 191 -10.59 16.21 -2.39
N SER A 192 -11.61 15.40 -2.70
CA SER A 192 -12.08 15.23 -4.08
C SER A 192 -12.54 16.54 -4.70
N TRP A 193 -13.09 17.46 -3.89
CA TRP A 193 -13.57 18.79 -4.31
C TRP A 193 -12.47 19.79 -4.62
N LEU A 194 -11.23 19.56 -4.19
CA LEU A 194 -10.12 20.48 -4.44
C LEU A 194 -9.75 20.49 -5.94
N PRO A 195 -9.45 21.64 -6.55
CA PRO A 195 -9.04 21.72 -7.95
C PRO A 195 -7.52 21.45 -8.10
N ASN A 196 -7.08 20.30 -7.59
CA ASN A 196 -5.68 19.89 -7.57
C ASN A 196 -5.44 18.61 -8.38
N LEU A 197 -4.18 18.42 -8.77
CA LEU A 197 -3.68 17.19 -9.39
C LEU A 197 -3.97 15.95 -8.52
N ALA A 198 -4.30 14.82 -9.17
CA ALA A 198 -4.62 13.55 -8.52
C ALA A 198 -3.52 13.09 -7.53
N ASP A 199 -2.25 13.25 -7.90
CA ASP A 199 -1.11 12.88 -7.06
C ASP A 199 -1.00 13.75 -5.80
N ALA A 200 -1.27 15.06 -5.92
CA ALA A 200 -1.27 15.98 -4.78
C ALA A 200 -2.40 15.60 -3.80
N LYS A 201 -3.60 15.33 -4.30
CA LYS A 201 -4.73 14.83 -3.51
C LYS A 201 -4.38 13.52 -2.80
N ALA A 202 -3.80 12.57 -3.52
CA ALA A 202 -3.38 11.29 -2.96
C ALA A 202 -2.39 11.45 -1.81
N ALA A 203 -1.36 12.30 -2.00
CA ALA A 203 -0.35 12.55 -0.97
C ALA A 203 -0.94 13.18 0.30
N LEU A 204 -1.92 14.09 0.19
CA LEU A 204 -2.62 14.65 1.35
C LEU A 204 -3.31 13.54 2.16
N VAL A 205 -4.07 12.67 1.50
CA VAL A 205 -4.80 11.58 2.15
C VAL A 205 -3.86 10.52 2.73
N THR A 206 -2.80 10.16 2.01
CA THR A 206 -1.75 9.26 2.52
C THR A 206 -1.07 9.81 3.77
N GLY A 207 -0.82 11.12 3.84
CA GLY A 207 -0.24 11.76 5.02
C GLY A 207 -1.09 11.53 6.27
N VAL A 208 -2.41 11.68 6.15
CA VAL A 208 -3.34 11.43 7.28
C VAL A 208 -3.44 9.95 7.61
N TYR A 209 -3.48 9.06 6.61
CA TYR A 209 -3.41 7.62 6.85
C TYR A 209 -2.15 7.23 7.64
N TYR A 210 -0.99 7.77 7.24
CA TYR A 210 0.29 7.56 7.93
C TYR A 210 0.28 8.09 9.36
N PHE A 211 -0.28 9.28 9.57
CA PHE A 211 -0.47 9.88 10.89
C PHE A 211 -1.31 8.99 11.80
N LEU A 212 -2.51 8.61 11.34
CA LEU A 212 -3.49 7.86 12.12
C LEU A 212 -2.98 6.46 12.48
N THR A 213 -2.46 5.72 11.51
CA THR A 213 -1.91 4.37 11.76
C THR A 213 -0.67 4.40 12.65
N GLY A 214 0.20 5.40 12.49
CA GLY A 214 1.37 5.62 13.33
C GLY A 214 0.99 5.93 14.78
N LEU A 215 0.05 6.85 15.00
CA LEU A 215 -0.43 7.19 16.34
C LEU A 215 -1.16 6.02 17.00
N ALA A 216 -2.05 5.35 16.27
CA ALA A 216 -2.80 4.21 16.80
C ALA A 216 -1.84 3.09 17.26
N GLN A 217 -0.79 2.80 16.48
CA GLN A 217 0.25 1.85 16.87
C GLN A 217 0.92 2.23 18.19
N HIS A 218 1.31 3.50 18.37
CA HIS A 218 1.99 3.95 19.58
C HIS A 218 1.05 4.02 20.78
N PHE A 219 -0.19 4.44 20.59
CA PHE A 219 -1.22 4.50 21.62
C PHE A 219 -1.55 3.09 22.14
N LEU A 220 -1.83 2.14 21.24
CA LEU A 220 -2.21 0.78 21.61
C LEU A 220 -1.07 -0.02 22.25
N ASN A 221 0.18 0.32 21.93
CA ASN A 221 1.35 -0.27 22.57
C ASN A 221 1.81 0.47 23.84
N ALA A 222 1.04 1.46 24.32
CA ALA A 222 1.40 2.31 25.47
C ALA A 222 2.79 2.98 25.35
N THR A 223 3.24 3.25 24.12
CA THR A 223 4.50 3.94 23.81
C THR A 223 4.28 5.36 23.28
N LEU A 224 3.06 5.86 23.38
CA LEU A 224 2.72 7.20 22.94
C LEU A 224 3.31 8.22 23.90
N ASN A 225 4.23 9.03 23.38
CA ASN A 225 4.80 10.16 24.09
C ASN A 225 4.57 11.44 23.25
N LYS A 226 4.57 12.61 23.91
CA LYS A 226 4.42 13.92 23.28
C LYS A 226 5.40 14.10 22.12
N LYS A 227 6.65 13.65 22.26
CA LYS A 227 7.67 13.68 21.19
C LYS A 227 7.24 12.88 19.95
N THR A 228 6.65 11.71 20.15
CA THR A 228 6.17 10.86 19.05
C THR A 228 5.00 11.52 18.33
N TYR A 229 4.04 12.08 19.07
CA TYR A 229 2.92 12.82 18.49
C TYR A 229 3.39 13.98 17.60
N TRP A 230 4.27 14.84 18.13
CA TRP A 230 4.82 15.96 17.37
C TRP A 230 5.62 15.51 16.15
N ARG A 231 6.37 14.40 16.23
CA ARG A 231 7.11 13.89 15.06
C ARG A 231 6.18 13.56 13.89
N TYR A 232 5.07 12.85 14.15
CA TYR A 232 4.10 12.53 13.10
C TYR A 232 3.32 13.76 12.65
N GLY A 233 2.90 14.62 13.59
CA GLY A 233 2.17 15.85 13.28
C GLY A 233 2.98 16.80 12.40
N VAL A 234 4.20 17.14 12.80
CA VAL A 234 5.08 18.05 12.04
C VAL A 234 5.39 17.47 10.67
N ALA A 235 5.70 16.18 10.56
CA ALA A 235 6.00 15.55 9.27
C ALA A 235 4.84 15.70 8.28
N VAL A 236 3.60 15.49 8.75
CA VAL A 236 2.40 15.58 7.92
C VAL A 236 2.05 17.02 7.60
N THR A 237 2.16 17.93 8.56
CA THR A 237 1.93 19.37 8.34
C THR A 237 2.92 19.94 7.33
N VAL A 238 4.22 19.62 7.46
CA VAL A 238 5.24 20.07 6.50
C VAL A 238 4.94 19.50 5.11
N LEU A 239 4.63 18.21 5.02
CA LEU A 239 4.24 17.58 3.75
C LEU A 239 3.03 18.27 3.12
N TRP A 240 1.97 18.53 3.90
CA TRP A 240 0.77 19.23 3.44
C TRP A 240 1.09 20.64 2.96
N LEU A 241 1.84 21.42 3.73
CA LEU A 241 2.25 22.77 3.34
C LEU A 241 3.07 22.76 2.05
N THR A 242 4.05 21.86 1.93
CA THR A 242 4.84 21.76 0.69
C THR A 242 3.98 21.44 -0.51
N ILE A 243 3.02 20.52 -0.40
CA ILE A 243 2.14 20.15 -1.51
C ILE A 243 1.20 21.30 -1.86
N LEU A 244 0.54 21.92 -0.88
CA LEU A 244 -0.42 22.99 -1.15
C LEU A 244 0.25 24.24 -1.73
N LEU A 245 1.51 24.51 -1.36
CA LEU A 245 2.29 25.63 -1.91
C LEU A 245 2.90 25.34 -3.28
N THR A 246 3.19 24.07 -3.60
CA THR A 246 3.83 23.70 -4.88
C THR A 246 2.85 23.18 -5.92
N ALA A 247 1.66 22.74 -5.51
CA ALA A 247 0.63 22.24 -6.40
C ALA A 247 0.19 23.35 -7.37
N ARG A 248 0.04 22.98 -8.64
CA ARG A 248 -0.64 23.83 -9.62
C ARG A 248 -2.13 23.76 -9.35
N TRP A 249 -2.67 24.86 -8.82
CA TRP A 249 -4.10 25.09 -8.67
C TRP A 249 -4.64 25.43 -10.06
N SER A 250 -5.46 24.54 -10.63
CA SER A 250 -6.04 24.68 -11.98
C SER A 250 -7.47 25.17 -11.91
#